data_AF-A0A518C4B0-F1
#
_entry.id   AF-A0A518C4B0-F1
#
_cell.length_a   1.000
_cell.length_b   1.000
_cell.length_c   1.000
_cell.angle_alpha   90.00
_cell.angle_beta   90.00
_cell.angle_gamma   90.00
#
_symmetry.space_group_name_H-M   'P 1'
#
loop_
_entity.id
_entity.type
_entity.pdbx_description
1 polymer ?
#
loop_
_entity_poly.entity_id
_entity_poly.type
_entity_poly.pdbx_seq_one_letter_code
_entity_poly.pdbx_strand_id
1 'polypeptide(L)'
;MASSLNLSLTDELRAFIDENSGDGTLYSTPSEFVRDVLRQRKLEMEAERIRGAIISGYEDAIAGRTYEYEGNLKALLKKAKK
;
A
#
# COMPACT_ATOMS: atom_id res chain seq x y z
N MET A 1 -8.11 8.43 17.35
CA MET A 1 -7.68 7.60 18.50
C MET A 1 -6.57 6.67 18.01
N ALA A 2 -5.36 6.77 18.55
CA ALA A 2 -4.31 5.79 18.27
C ALA A 2 -4.56 4.54 19.13
N SER A 3 -4.59 3.36 18.50
CA SER A 3 -4.63 2.09 19.22
C SER A 3 -3.20 1.61 19.46
N SER A 4 -2.92 1.08 20.65
CA SER A 4 -1.65 0.40 20.93
C SER A 4 -1.58 -0.92 20.15
N LEU A 5 -0.40 -1.23 19.63
CA LEU A 5 -0.06 -2.51 19.02
C LEU A 5 1.19 -3.03 19.73
N ASN A 6 1.11 -4.22 20.31
CA ASN A 6 2.28 -4.90 20.87
C ASN A 6 2.88 -5.77 19.76
N LEU A 7 4.17 -5.59 19.48
CA LEU A 7 4.88 -6.29 18.42
C LEU A 7 6.14 -6.92 19.02
N SER A 8 6.30 -8.22 18.82
CA SER A 8 7.56 -8.91 19.12
C SER A 8 8.49 -8.76 17.92
N LEU A 9 9.70 -8.30 18.17
CA LEU A 9 10.73 -8.10 17.16
C LEU A 9 11.93 -8.99 17.46
N THR A 10 12.67 -9.35 16.42
CA THR A 10 14.03 -9.88 16.59
C THR A 10 14.95 -8.76 17.08
N ASP A 11 16.06 -9.13 17.71
CA ASP A 11 17.05 -8.17 18.20
C ASP A 11 17.60 -7.29 17.07
N GLU A 12 17.78 -7.88 15.88
CA GLU A 12 18.20 -7.17 14.67
C GLU A 12 17.23 -6.05 14.28
N LEU A 13 15.92 -6.36 14.20
CA LEU A 13 14.91 -5.36 13.83
C LEU A 13 14.75 -4.28 14.89
N ARG A 14 14.95 -4.64 16.16
CA ARG A 14 14.94 -3.68 17.27
C ARG A 14 16.12 -2.72 17.16
N ALA A 15 17.33 -3.24 16.95
CA ALA A 15 18.52 -2.42 16.75
C ALA A 15 18.37 -1.47 15.55
N PHE A 16 17.82 -1.96 14.43
CA PHE A 16 17.52 -1.12 13.27
C PHE A 16 16.58 0.05 13.61
N ILE A 17 15.54 -0.19 14.42
CA ILE A 17 14.62 0.88 14.84
C ILE A 17 15.34 1.87 15.77
N ASP A 18 16.13 1.37 16.71
CA ASP A 18 16.87 2.21 17.66
C ASP A 18 17.96 3.06 16.98
N GLU A 19 18.57 2.59 15.88
CA GLU A 19 19.51 3.38 15.07
C GLU A 19 18.82 4.50 14.25
N ASN A 20 17.56 4.30 13.88
CA ASN A 20 16.79 5.21 13.03
C ASN A 20 15.79 6.07 13.80
N SER A 21 15.79 5.97 15.14
CA SER A 21 14.92 6.78 16.00
C SER A 21 15.60 7.15 17.32
N GLY A 22 15.27 8.31 17.85
CA GLY A 22 15.91 8.88 19.05
C GLY A 22 16.61 10.21 18.78
N ASP A 23 17.33 10.70 19.77
CA ASP A 23 17.90 12.06 19.74
C ASP A 23 18.93 12.21 18.62
N GLY A 24 18.71 13.22 17.77
CA GLY A 24 19.55 13.51 16.61
C GLY A 24 19.16 12.78 15.31
N THR A 25 18.12 11.94 15.33
CA THR A 25 17.56 11.31 14.12
C THR A 25 16.33 12.08 13.61
N LEU A 26 15.84 11.71 12.43
CA LEU A 26 14.60 12.28 11.85
C LEU A 26 13.36 11.98 12.72
N TYR A 27 13.37 10.89 13.48
CA TYR A 27 12.21 10.43 14.26
C TYR A 27 12.52 10.42 15.74
N SER A 28 11.77 11.17 16.54
CA SER A 28 12.07 11.29 17.98
C SER A 28 11.70 10.03 18.76
N THR A 29 10.84 9.16 18.22
CA THR A 29 10.45 7.92 18.89
C THR A 29 10.42 6.71 17.94
N PRO A 30 10.72 5.50 18.45
CA PRO A 30 10.57 4.25 17.69
C PRO A 30 9.18 4.08 17.06
N SER A 31 8.13 4.47 17.80
CA SER A 31 6.75 4.38 17.32
C SER A 31 6.46 5.32 16.15
N GLU A 32 7.14 6.46 16.06
CA GLU A 32 6.99 7.38 14.94
C GLU A 32 7.65 6.81 13.69
N PHE A 33 8.90 6.34 13.82
CA PHE A 33 9.63 5.68 12.75
C PHE A 33 8.85 4.50 12.17
N VAL A 34 8.39 3.58 13.03
CA VAL A 34 7.63 2.39 12.59
C VAL A 34 6.33 2.80 11.88
N ARG A 35 5.63 3.82 12.37
CA ARG A 35 4.40 4.29 11.70
C ARG A 35 4.69 4.85 10.31
N ASP A 36 5.79 5.57 10.12
CA ASP A 36 6.11 6.11 8.81
C ASP A 36 6.56 5.02 7.84
N VAL A 37 7.41 4.10 8.27
CA VAL A 37 7.82 2.93 7.47
C VAL A 37 6.60 2.13 7.02
N LEU A 38 5.65 1.86 7.91
CA LEU A 38 4.41 1.15 7.56
C LEU A 38 3.55 1.95 6.58
N ARG A 39 3.51 3.28 6.69
CA ARG A 39 2.76 4.14 5.76
C ARG A 39 3.39 4.10 4.37
N GLN A 40 4.71 4.23 4.28
CA GLN A 40 5.44 4.14 3.02
C GLN A 40 5.21 2.78 2.37
N ARG A 41 5.38 1.68 3.13
CA ARG A 41 5.17 0.33 2.63
C ARG A 41 3.74 0.12 2.11
N LYS A 42 2.74 0.65 2.82
CA LYS A 42 1.34 0.58 2.38
C LYS A 42 1.14 1.30 1.05
N LEU A 43 1.71 2.51 0.89
CA LEU A 43 1.60 3.29 -0.35
C LEU A 43 2.27 2.57 -1.52
N GLU A 44 3.44 1.97 -1.32
CA GLU A 44 4.11 1.16 -2.34
C GLU A 44 3.25 -0.02 -2.80
N MET A 45 2.68 -0.78 -1.84
CA MET A 45 1.83 -1.92 -2.15
C MET A 45 0.56 -1.50 -2.92
N GLU A 46 0.01 -0.33 -2.61
CA GLU A 46 -1.14 0.22 -3.32
C GLU A 46 -0.76 0.69 -4.72
N ALA A 47 0.37 1.38 -4.88
CA ALA A 47 0.89 1.81 -6.17
C ALA A 47 1.19 0.61 -7.08
N GLU A 48 1.76 -0.47 -6.54
CA GLU A 48 2.02 -1.70 -7.28
C GLU A 48 0.73 -2.37 -7.73
N ARG A 49 -0.27 -2.44 -6.86
CA ARG A 49 -1.61 -2.95 -7.21
C ARG A 49 -2.25 -2.13 -8.33
N ILE A 50 -2.17 -0.80 -8.25
CA ILE A 50 -2.73 0.10 -9.27
C ILE A 50 -1.98 -0.09 -10.60
N ARG A 51 -0.65 -0.16 -10.57
CA ARG A 51 0.18 -0.40 -11.75
C ARG A 51 -0.21 -1.72 -12.43
N GLY A 52 -0.33 -2.80 -11.66
CA GLY A 52 -0.76 -4.10 -12.17
C GLY A 52 -2.16 -4.04 -12.79
N ALA A 53 -3.10 -3.36 -12.14
CA ALA A 53 -4.45 -3.18 -12.68
C ALA A 53 -4.48 -2.36 -13.99
N ILE A 54 -3.64 -1.33 -14.10
CA ILE A 54 -3.50 -0.54 -15.33
C ILE A 54 -2.95 -1.40 -16.47
N ILE A 55 -1.87 -2.15 -16.23
CA ILE A 55 -1.26 -3.04 -17.23
C ILE A 55 -2.28 -4.08 -17.69
N SER A 56 -2.95 -4.75 -16.76
CA SER A 56 -4.00 -5.73 -17.06
C SER A 56 -5.13 -5.11 -17.90
N GLY A 57 -5.53 -3.86 -17.61
CA GLY A 57 -6.54 -3.16 -18.41
C GLY A 57 -6.08 -2.86 -19.84
N TYR A 58 -4.80 -2.54 -20.06
CA TYR A 58 -4.24 -2.38 -21.40
C TYR A 58 -4.20 -3.71 -22.16
N GLU A 59 -3.83 -4.80 -21.49
CA GLU A 59 -3.86 -6.15 -22.08
C GLU A 59 -5.28 -6.57 -22.46
N ASP A 60 -6.27 -6.25 -21.65
CA ASP A 60 -7.69 -6.47 -21.96
C ASP A 60 -8.12 -5.67 -23.19
N ALA A 61 -7.71 -4.40 -23.30
CA ALA A 61 -8.01 -3.57 -24.46
C ALA A 61 -7.38 -4.13 -25.75
N ILE A 62 -6.11 -4.56 -25.69
CA ILE A 62 -5.41 -5.19 -26.83
C ILE A 62 -6.11 -6.48 -27.25
N ALA A 63 -6.56 -7.28 -26.28
CA ALA A 63 -7.25 -8.54 -26.53
C ALA A 63 -8.74 -8.38 -26.88
N GLY A 64 -9.27 -7.16 -26.95
CA GLY A 64 -10.68 -6.88 -27.24
C GLY A 64 -11.65 -7.25 -26.11
N ARG A 65 -11.16 -7.48 -24.88
CA ARG A 65 -11.98 -7.74 -23.69
C ARG A 65 -12.49 -6.43 -23.07
N THR A 66 -13.16 -5.62 -23.88
CA THR A 66 -13.67 -4.30 -23.49
C THR A 66 -15.18 -4.31 -23.34
N TYR A 67 -15.70 -3.48 -22.44
CA TYR A 67 -17.14 -3.23 -22.29
C TYR A 67 -17.45 -1.78 -22.65
N GLU A 68 -18.55 -1.57 -23.37
CA GLU A 68 -19.02 -0.22 -23.70
C GLU A 68 -19.48 0.53 -22.45
N TYR A 69 -19.05 1.78 -22.31
CA TYR A 69 -19.38 2.61 -21.15
C TYR A 69 -20.78 3.23 -21.29
N GLU A 70 -21.74 2.68 -20.53
CA GLU A 70 -23.14 3.14 -20.52
C GLU A 70 -23.41 4.31 -19.55
N GLY A 71 -22.40 5.11 -19.19
CA GLY A 71 -22.55 6.25 -18.27
C GLY A 71 -22.51 5.90 -16.77
N ASN A 72 -22.38 4.63 -16.40
CA ASN A 72 -22.27 4.20 -15.00
C ASN A 72 -21.14 3.18 -14.77
N LEU A 73 -20.01 3.67 -14.25
CA LEU A 73 -18.81 2.86 -14.03
C LEU A 73 -19.01 1.77 -12.97
N LYS A 74 -19.74 2.05 -11.88
CA LYS A 74 -19.98 1.06 -10.82
C LYS A 74 -20.82 -0.12 -11.33
N ALA A 75 -21.85 0.16 -12.13
CA ALA A 75 -22.68 -0.87 -12.73
C ALA A 75 -21.88 -1.74 -13.72
N LEU A 76 -21.04 -1.11 -14.54
CA LEU A 76 -20.19 -1.79 -15.51
C LEU A 76 -19.14 -2.69 -14.84
N LEU A 77 -18.45 -2.22 -13.79
CA LEU A 77 -17.49 -3.03 -13.03
C LEU A 77 -18.13 -4.25 -12.35
N LYS A 78 -19.41 -4.18 -11.98
CA LYS A 78 -20.15 -5.33 -11.46
C LYS A 78 -20.47 -6.36 -12.56
N LYS A 79 -20.74 -5.91 -13.79
CA LYS A 79 -20.94 -6.79 -14.96
C LYS A 79 -19.63 -7.48 -15.37
N ALA A 80 -18.51 -6.76 -15.34
CA ALA A 80 -17.19 -7.27 -15.74
C ALA A 80 -16.53 -8.24 -14.74
N LYS A 81 -17.02 -8.32 -13.49
CA LYS A 81 -16.53 -9.26 -12.46
C LYS A 81 -17.11 -10.68 -12.54
N LYS A 82 -18.07 -10.92 -13.45
CA LYS A 82 -18.69 -12.23 -13.70
C LYS A 82 -17.98 -12.93 -14.84
#